data_AF-S0ETW1-F1
#
_entry.id   AF-S0ETW1-F1
#
_cell.length_a   1.000
_cell.length_b   1.000
_cell.length_c   1.000
_cell.angle_alpha   90.00
_cell.angle_beta   90.00
_cell.angle_gamma   90.00
#
_symmetry.space_group_name_H-M   'P 1'
#
loop_
_entity.id
_entity.type
_entity.pdbx_description
1 polymer ?
#
loop_
_entity_poly.entity_id
_entity_poly.type
_entity_poly.pdbx_seq_one_letter_code
_entity_poly.pdbx_strand_id
1 'polypeptide(L)'
;MEINKRVSLPFVLVATGATAAAVAARLYTARKSGQNGAELLTEALLETEALRDAARSLPDSATALGHCVNYLLRFTAASIEGVPLGLHLSHPQPSVTKHHPKTQAVATVVTAADSPSLRFDYAVALPDGTEVRGTRTLGAPHLSSLMPARSLTDTLQVNLTENYTVQMETEIDVFENLLGWQTRCKGTVVLRDNLGNVGRIQVTPDGSLIGTITRGGRIVGRVEGKMPADFRFRPYELTTDEGSNR
;
A
#
# COMPACT_ATOMS: atom_id res chain seq x y z
N MET A 1 0.82 56.81 5.96
CA MET A 1 1.57 55.94 6.89
C MET A 1 1.32 54.51 6.44
N GLU A 2 2.16 54.00 5.55
CA GLU A 2 2.05 52.66 4.97
C GLU A 2 2.63 51.61 5.94
N ILE A 3 1.87 50.56 6.22
CA ILE A 3 2.36 49.39 6.93
C ILE A 3 2.70 48.33 5.89
N ASN A 4 4.00 48.13 5.70
CA ASN A 4 4.54 47.09 4.86
C ASN A 4 5.66 46.40 5.66
N LYS A 5 5.48 45.12 6.01
CA LYS A 5 6.42 44.01 5.73
C LYS A 5 6.24 42.80 6.66
N ARG A 6 6.02 41.67 5.97
CA ARG A 6 6.72 40.38 6.06
C ARG A 6 6.40 39.43 7.21
N VAL A 7 5.56 38.47 6.84
CA VAL A 7 5.55 37.07 7.27
C VAL A 7 6.97 36.49 7.24
N SER A 8 7.41 35.93 8.37
CA SER A 8 8.59 35.06 8.45
C SER A 8 8.15 33.63 8.75
N LEU A 9 8.19 32.75 7.75
CA LEU A 9 8.24 31.30 7.92
C LEU A 9 9.70 30.90 8.20
N PRO A 10 10.02 30.15 9.27
CA PRO A 10 11.23 29.37 9.30
C PRO A 10 10.96 27.97 8.71
N PHE A 11 11.58 27.75 7.55
CA PHE A 11 11.95 26.46 7.01
C PHE A 11 12.76 25.64 8.02
N VAL A 12 12.41 24.37 8.25
CA VAL A 12 13.36 23.25 8.42
C VAL A 12 12.64 21.93 8.07
N LEU A 13 12.95 21.32 6.92
CA LEU A 13 13.21 19.88 6.81
C LEU A 13 13.87 19.59 5.46
N VAL A 14 15.20 19.56 5.45
CA VAL A 14 16.01 19.05 4.33
C VAL A 14 16.37 17.61 4.69
N ALA A 15 15.59 16.65 4.18
CA ALA A 15 15.97 15.25 3.90
C ALA A 15 14.71 14.38 3.65
N THR A 16 13.91 14.71 2.63
CA THR A 16 12.78 13.86 2.13
C THR A 16 12.23 14.40 0.80
N GLY A 17 13.07 15.11 0.04
CA GLY A 17 12.60 16.03 -1.01
C GLY A 17 11.84 15.40 -2.18
N ALA A 18 12.13 14.15 -2.55
CA ALA A 18 11.46 13.52 -3.69
C ALA A 18 10.07 12.97 -3.33
N THR A 19 9.96 12.24 -2.21
CA THR A 19 8.69 11.66 -1.76
C THR A 19 7.78 12.74 -1.17
N ALA A 20 8.28 13.63 -0.31
CA ALA A 20 7.45 14.67 0.29
C ALA A 20 6.94 15.71 -0.75
N ALA A 21 7.71 16.02 -1.80
CA ALA A 21 7.26 16.91 -2.87
C ALA A 21 6.23 16.24 -3.80
N ALA A 22 6.41 14.94 -4.12
CA ALA A 22 5.41 14.18 -4.88
C ALA A 22 4.09 14.02 -4.09
N VAL A 23 4.20 13.83 -2.77
CA VAL A 23 3.08 13.70 -1.83
C VAL A 23 2.36 15.03 -1.65
N ALA A 24 3.07 16.14 -1.44
CA ALA A 24 2.48 17.48 -1.36
C ALA A 24 1.85 17.90 -2.70
N ALA A 25 2.45 17.51 -3.83
CA ALA A 25 1.87 17.74 -5.16
C ALA A 25 0.57 16.95 -5.35
N ARG A 26 0.53 15.65 -5.00
CA ARG A 26 -0.69 14.80 -5.05
C ARG A 26 -1.80 15.33 -4.14
N LEU A 27 -1.47 15.80 -2.94
CA LEU A 27 -2.39 16.46 -1.99
C LEU A 27 -2.95 17.78 -2.54
N TYR A 28 -2.09 18.60 -3.16
CA TYR A 28 -2.49 19.88 -3.75
C TYR A 28 -3.31 19.68 -5.04
N THR A 29 -2.98 18.68 -5.87
CA THR A 29 -3.74 18.36 -7.07
C THR A 29 -5.08 17.73 -6.71
N ALA A 30 -5.17 16.72 -5.84
CA ALA A 30 -6.43 16.04 -5.50
C ALA A 30 -7.49 17.01 -4.94
N ARG A 31 -7.08 17.97 -4.09
CA ARG A 31 -7.97 19.02 -3.58
C ARG A 31 -8.40 20.05 -4.63
N LYS A 32 -7.61 20.27 -5.68
CA LYS A 32 -7.83 21.31 -6.69
C LYS A 32 -8.42 20.75 -8.00
N SER A 33 -8.31 19.45 -8.25
CA SER A 33 -8.67 18.76 -9.49
C SER A 33 -10.04 18.08 -9.47
N GLY A 34 -10.64 17.86 -8.30
CA GLY A 34 -11.88 17.10 -8.20
C GLY A 34 -11.73 15.61 -8.55
N GLN A 35 -10.51 15.07 -8.51
CA GLN A 35 -10.25 13.66 -8.78
C GLN A 35 -11.00 12.76 -7.80
N ASN A 36 -11.63 11.71 -8.32
CA ASN A 36 -12.41 10.77 -7.51
C ASN A 36 -11.51 9.66 -6.90
N GLY A 37 -11.99 8.98 -5.86
CA GLY A 37 -11.21 7.95 -5.16
C GLY A 37 -10.71 6.81 -6.05
N ALA A 38 -11.47 6.45 -7.11
CA ALA A 38 -11.07 5.42 -8.06
C ALA A 38 -9.87 5.87 -8.91
N GLU A 39 -9.78 7.15 -9.29
CA GLU A 39 -8.64 7.68 -10.05
C GLU A 39 -7.33 7.67 -9.26
N LEU A 40 -7.39 8.03 -7.97
CA LEU A 40 -6.24 7.96 -7.05
C LEU A 40 -5.81 6.52 -6.83
N LEU A 41 -6.78 5.62 -6.63
CA LEU A 41 -6.50 4.19 -6.46
C LEU A 41 -5.83 3.60 -7.70
N THR A 42 -6.33 3.94 -8.88
CA THR A 42 -5.77 3.47 -10.15
C THR A 42 -4.34 3.95 -10.34
N GLU A 43 -4.00 5.19 -9.95
CA GLU A 43 -2.62 5.70 -10.01
C GLU A 43 -1.70 4.95 -9.05
N ALA A 44 -2.13 4.71 -7.81
CA ALA A 44 -1.34 3.96 -6.83
C ALA A 44 -1.04 2.53 -7.29
N LEU A 45 -2.00 1.87 -7.94
CA LEU A 45 -1.86 0.52 -8.48
C LEU A 45 -0.84 0.41 -9.63
N LEU A 46 -0.51 1.52 -10.30
CA LEU A 46 0.46 1.51 -11.40
C LEU A 46 1.93 1.57 -10.95
N GLU A 47 2.20 1.64 -9.64
CA GLU A 47 3.54 1.57 -9.05
C GLU A 47 4.07 0.10 -9.02
N THR A 48 4.20 -0.51 -10.20
CA THR A 48 4.43 -1.96 -10.35
C THR A 48 5.90 -2.40 -10.28
N GLU A 49 6.81 -1.54 -9.84
CA GLU A 49 8.25 -1.85 -9.78
C GLU A 49 8.54 -3.04 -8.86
N ALA A 50 7.93 -3.04 -7.67
CA ALA A 50 8.09 -4.13 -6.70
C ALA A 50 7.56 -5.48 -7.23
N LEU A 51 6.56 -5.50 -8.11
CA LEU A 51 6.08 -6.74 -8.74
C LEU A 51 7.10 -7.31 -9.73
N ARG A 52 7.81 -6.45 -10.45
CA ARG A 52 8.88 -6.87 -11.36
C ARG A 52 10.07 -7.43 -10.59
N ASP A 53 10.41 -6.81 -9.47
CA ASP A 53 11.45 -7.36 -8.59
C ASP A 53 11.02 -8.71 -7.99
N ALA A 54 9.73 -8.86 -7.62
CA ALA A 54 9.19 -10.15 -7.20
C ALA A 54 9.37 -11.23 -8.26
N ALA A 55 9.02 -10.94 -9.52
CA ALA A 55 9.19 -11.87 -10.64
C ALA A 55 10.66 -12.26 -10.88
N ARG A 56 11.60 -11.31 -10.73
CA ARG A 56 13.05 -11.58 -10.84
C ARG A 56 13.60 -12.44 -9.71
N SER A 57 12.93 -12.46 -8.56
CA SER A 57 13.34 -13.21 -7.38
C SER A 57 12.72 -14.61 -7.27
N LEU A 58 11.97 -15.10 -8.26
CA LEU A 58 11.21 -16.35 -8.17
C LEU A 58 11.99 -17.62 -7.76
N PRO A 59 13.30 -17.78 -8.03
CA PRO A 59 14.07 -18.87 -7.44
C PRO A 59 14.09 -18.83 -5.89
N ASP A 60 13.98 -17.64 -5.29
CA ASP A 60 13.81 -17.40 -3.86
C ASP A 60 12.41 -16.84 -3.55
N SER A 61 11.47 -17.76 -3.37
CA SER A 61 10.07 -17.43 -3.10
C SER A 61 9.84 -16.61 -1.84
N ALA A 62 10.72 -16.67 -0.83
CA ALA A 62 10.57 -15.83 0.36
C ALA A 62 10.89 -14.36 0.01
N THR A 63 11.90 -14.13 -0.83
CA THR A 63 12.22 -12.81 -1.36
C THR A 63 11.15 -12.30 -2.32
N ALA A 64 10.65 -13.15 -3.23
CA ALA A 64 9.54 -12.80 -4.12
C ALA A 64 8.28 -12.36 -3.33
N LEU A 65 7.95 -13.09 -2.26
CA LEU A 65 6.88 -12.74 -1.33
C LEU A 65 7.12 -11.39 -0.64
N GLY A 66 8.34 -11.14 -0.18
CA GLY A 66 8.74 -9.86 0.40
C GLY A 66 8.55 -8.67 -0.56
N HIS A 67 8.83 -8.85 -1.85
CA HIS A 67 8.56 -7.83 -2.87
C HIS A 67 7.06 -7.63 -3.16
N CYS A 68 6.25 -8.70 -3.12
CA CYS A 68 4.79 -8.58 -3.22
C CYS A 68 4.20 -7.79 -2.05
N VAL A 69 4.73 -7.99 -0.83
CA VAL A 69 4.37 -7.19 0.34
C VAL A 69 4.74 -5.73 0.17
N ASN A 70 5.95 -5.44 -0.35
CA ASN A 70 6.37 -4.07 -0.61
C ASN A 70 5.42 -3.37 -1.58
N TYR A 71 4.96 -4.06 -2.63
CA TYR A 71 3.95 -3.54 -3.55
C TYR A 71 2.66 -3.18 -2.83
N LEU A 72 2.09 -4.09 -2.03
CA LEU A 72 0.85 -3.84 -1.27
C LEU A 72 0.99 -2.65 -0.32
N LEU A 73 2.08 -2.58 0.45
CA LEU A 73 2.31 -1.49 1.41
C LEU A 73 2.47 -0.13 0.72
N ARG A 74 3.17 -0.09 -0.42
CA ARG A 74 3.29 1.14 -1.23
C ARG A 74 1.94 1.56 -1.79
N PHE A 75 1.17 0.61 -2.30
CA PHE A 75 -0.20 0.84 -2.76
C PHE A 75 -1.06 1.41 -1.63
N THR A 76 -1.07 0.78 -0.45
CA THR A 76 -1.80 1.28 0.73
C THR A 76 -1.33 2.69 1.08
N ALA A 77 -0.02 2.93 1.25
CA ALA A 77 0.52 4.24 1.59
C ALA A 77 0.09 5.34 0.60
N ALA A 78 0.31 5.12 -0.69
CA ALA A 78 0.01 6.09 -1.74
C ALA A 78 -1.48 6.42 -1.83
N SER A 79 -2.34 5.46 -1.44
CA SER A 79 -3.79 5.60 -1.52
C SER A 79 -4.45 6.19 -0.25
N ILE A 80 -3.79 6.11 0.91
CA ILE A 80 -4.26 6.78 2.15
C ILE A 80 -3.73 8.22 2.25
N GLU A 81 -2.64 8.51 1.55
CA GLU A 81 -2.09 9.86 1.43
C GLU A 81 -2.98 10.71 0.52
N GLY A 82 -3.76 11.62 1.12
CA GLY A 82 -4.56 12.59 0.37
C GLY A 82 -6.03 12.24 0.15
N VAL A 83 -6.54 11.20 0.81
CA VAL A 83 -7.98 10.98 0.95
C VAL A 83 -8.45 11.67 2.24
N PRO A 84 -9.00 12.91 2.18
CA PRO A 84 -9.71 13.46 3.34
C PRO A 84 -10.87 12.52 3.69
N LEU A 85 -11.17 12.26 4.98
CA LEU A 85 -12.35 11.44 5.36
C LEU A 85 -13.64 12.06 4.82
N GLY A 86 -13.63 13.36 4.51
CA GLY A 86 -14.69 14.10 3.84
C GLY A 86 -14.72 14.01 2.31
N LEU A 87 -14.09 12.99 1.69
CA LEU A 87 -14.20 12.75 0.24
C LEU A 87 -15.69 12.64 -0.12
N HIS A 88 -16.23 13.71 -0.67
CA HIS A 88 -17.57 13.74 -1.22
C HIS A 88 -17.50 12.91 -2.50
N LEU A 89 -17.95 11.66 -2.41
CA LEU A 89 -18.01 10.70 -3.51
C LEU A 89 -19.06 11.20 -4.52
N SER A 90 -18.70 12.24 -5.24
CA SER A 90 -19.54 12.84 -6.26
C SER A 90 -19.54 11.87 -7.43
N HIS A 91 -20.67 11.20 -7.66
CA HIS A 91 -20.94 10.21 -8.72
C HIS A 91 -19.68 9.45 -9.19
N PRO A 92 -19.29 8.35 -8.51
CA PRO A 92 -18.16 7.56 -8.96
C PRO A 92 -18.38 7.18 -10.42
N GLN A 93 -17.39 7.45 -11.28
CA GLN A 93 -17.34 6.70 -12.52
C GLN A 93 -17.38 5.22 -12.11
N PRO A 94 -18.31 4.43 -12.66
CA PRO A 94 -18.49 3.04 -12.25
C PRO A 94 -17.19 2.25 -12.44
N SER A 95 -16.36 2.68 -13.39
CA SER A 95 -15.03 2.15 -13.62
C SER A 95 -14.06 3.23 -14.09
N VAL A 96 -12.81 3.15 -13.64
CA VAL A 96 -11.66 3.93 -14.12
C VAL A 96 -10.60 2.96 -14.61
N THR A 97 -10.01 3.22 -15.78
CA THR A 97 -8.87 2.44 -16.31
C THR A 97 -7.75 3.39 -16.69
N LYS A 98 -6.51 3.09 -16.28
CA LYS A 98 -5.31 3.86 -16.66
C LYS A 98 -4.20 2.92 -17.15
N HIS A 99 -3.40 3.45 -18.05
CA HIS A 99 -2.21 2.79 -18.59
C HIS A 99 -0.96 3.51 -18.10
N HIS A 100 0.02 2.75 -17.61
CA HIS A 100 1.32 3.32 -17.29
C HIS A 100 2.13 3.46 -18.59
N PRO A 101 2.55 4.67 -19.00
CA PRO A 101 3.12 4.91 -20.32
C PRO A 101 4.42 4.14 -20.59
N LYS A 102 5.25 3.93 -19.56
CA LYS A 102 6.53 3.21 -19.68
C LYS A 102 6.43 1.70 -19.46
N THR A 103 5.68 1.26 -18.45
CA THR A 103 5.60 -0.16 -18.10
C THR A 103 4.54 -0.91 -18.89
N GLN A 104 3.66 -0.20 -19.61
CA GLN A 104 2.49 -0.75 -20.30
C GLN A 104 1.56 -1.52 -19.35
N ALA A 105 1.69 -1.31 -18.04
CA ALA A 105 0.77 -1.85 -17.05
C ALA A 105 -0.60 -1.20 -17.22
N VAL A 106 -1.65 -1.99 -17.07
CA VAL A 106 -3.04 -1.54 -17.16
C VAL A 106 -3.70 -1.77 -15.82
N ALA A 107 -4.14 -0.70 -15.16
CA ALA A 107 -4.89 -0.77 -13.91
C ALA A 107 -6.35 -0.38 -14.17
N THR A 108 -7.27 -1.17 -13.63
CA THR A 108 -8.71 -0.92 -13.66
C THR A 108 -9.25 -0.95 -12.25
N VAL A 109 -10.08 0.03 -11.90
CA VAL A 109 -10.79 0.12 -10.63
C VAL A 109 -12.26 0.28 -10.92
N VAL A 110 -13.09 -0.60 -10.39
CA VAL A 110 -14.55 -0.58 -10.46
C VAL A 110 -15.07 -0.18 -9.09
N THR A 111 -15.95 0.82 -9.03
CA THR A 111 -16.62 1.19 -7.79
C THR A 111 -17.86 0.33 -7.63
N ALA A 112 -17.87 -0.54 -6.64
CA ALA A 112 -18.98 -1.43 -6.33
C ALA A 112 -19.60 -1.02 -4.99
N ALA A 113 -20.89 -0.71 -5.00
CA ALA A 113 -21.74 -0.34 -3.86
C ALA A 113 -21.67 1.13 -3.38
N ASP A 114 -22.88 1.65 -3.13
CA ASP A 114 -23.15 2.87 -2.39
C ASP A 114 -23.74 2.52 -1.02
N SER A 115 -23.03 2.86 0.06
CA SER A 115 -23.44 2.86 1.48
C SER A 115 -23.81 1.51 2.14
N PRO A 116 -23.37 1.22 3.39
CA PRO A 116 -22.60 2.08 4.31
C PRO A 116 -21.08 2.00 4.12
N SER A 117 -20.57 1.13 3.25
CA SER A 117 -19.14 0.97 2.98
C SER A 117 -18.87 1.15 1.49
N LEU A 118 -17.83 1.90 1.14
CA LEU A 118 -17.38 2.02 -0.24
C LEU A 118 -16.47 0.85 -0.57
N ARG A 119 -16.75 0.15 -1.66
CA ARG A 119 -15.90 -0.94 -2.14
C ARG A 119 -15.37 -0.64 -3.55
N PHE A 120 -14.10 -0.95 -3.73
CA PHE A 120 -13.41 -0.90 -5.00
C PHE A 120 -12.93 -2.30 -5.36
N ASP A 121 -13.36 -2.81 -6.50
CA ASP A 121 -12.74 -3.98 -7.09
C ASP A 121 -11.66 -3.50 -8.06
N TYR A 122 -10.46 -4.07 -7.99
CA TYR A 122 -9.36 -3.62 -8.83
C TYR A 122 -8.61 -4.77 -9.49
N ALA A 123 -8.05 -4.48 -10.66
CA ALA A 123 -7.20 -5.39 -11.41
C ALA A 123 -6.02 -4.63 -12.03
N VAL A 124 -4.85 -5.25 -12.05
CA VAL A 124 -3.66 -4.76 -12.75
C VAL A 124 -3.11 -5.88 -13.63
N ALA A 125 -2.82 -5.57 -14.88
CA ALA A 125 -2.16 -6.49 -15.82
C ALA A 125 -0.83 -5.90 -16.27
N LEU A 126 0.24 -6.68 -16.24
CA LEU A 126 1.55 -6.32 -16.75
C LEU A 126 1.85 -7.10 -18.05
N PRO A 127 2.70 -6.57 -18.96
CA PRO A 127 3.04 -7.23 -20.22
C PRO A 127 3.77 -8.56 -20.08
N ASP A 128 4.41 -8.80 -18.94
CA ASP A 128 5.12 -10.06 -18.66
C ASP A 128 4.17 -11.21 -18.28
N GLY A 129 2.87 -10.94 -18.12
CA GLY A 129 1.88 -11.92 -17.68
C GLY A 129 1.59 -11.86 -16.18
N THR A 130 2.24 -10.97 -15.43
CA THR A 130 1.88 -10.71 -14.03
C THR A 130 0.49 -10.10 -13.95
N GLU A 131 -0.36 -10.67 -13.11
CA GLU A 131 -1.70 -10.15 -12.82
C GLU A 131 -1.86 -9.86 -11.33
N VAL A 132 -2.53 -8.76 -11.02
CA VAL A 132 -3.00 -8.44 -9.68
C VAL A 132 -4.51 -8.30 -9.73
N ARG A 133 -5.20 -8.87 -8.75
CA ARG A 133 -6.64 -8.67 -8.57
C ARG A 133 -6.93 -8.49 -7.10
N GLY A 134 -7.91 -7.67 -6.77
CA GLY A 134 -8.23 -7.48 -5.37
C GLY A 134 -9.45 -6.63 -5.16
N THR A 135 -9.74 -6.45 -3.88
CA THR A 135 -10.82 -5.57 -3.42
C THR A 135 -10.29 -4.70 -2.31
N ARG A 136 -10.78 -3.47 -2.26
CA ARG A 136 -10.61 -2.55 -1.14
C ARG A 136 -11.97 -2.21 -0.59
N THR A 137 -12.12 -2.30 0.73
CA THR A 137 -13.28 -1.79 1.44
C THR A 137 -12.88 -0.66 2.37
N LEU A 138 -13.58 0.47 2.25
CA LEU A 138 -13.51 1.57 3.20
C LEU A 138 -14.70 1.46 4.15
N GLY A 139 -14.39 1.19 5.42
CA GLY A 139 -15.38 1.11 6.48
C GLY A 139 -15.99 2.46 6.83
N ALA A 140 -17.02 2.44 7.67
CA ALA A 140 -17.57 3.66 8.25
C ALA A 140 -16.51 4.33 9.16
N PRO A 141 -16.49 5.68 9.24
CA PRO A 141 -15.74 6.38 10.26
C PRO A 141 -16.15 5.91 11.66
N HIS A 142 -15.17 5.73 12.54
CA HIS A 142 -15.36 5.40 13.94
C HIS A 142 -14.36 6.16 14.81
N LEU A 143 -14.53 6.10 16.13
CA LEU A 143 -13.56 6.66 17.08
C LEU A 143 -12.66 5.55 17.60
N SER A 144 -11.35 5.70 17.41
CA SER A 144 -10.33 4.85 18.03
C SER A 144 -9.49 5.71 18.97
N SER A 145 -9.55 5.44 20.29
CA SER A 145 -8.72 6.10 21.31
C SER A 145 -8.75 7.64 21.23
N LEU A 146 -9.93 8.22 21.02
CA LEU A 146 -10.21 9.67 20.88
C LEU A 146 -9.84 10.30 19.53
N MET A 147 -9.39 9.53 18.55
CA MET A 147 -9.15 10.03 17.20
C MET A 147 -10.17 9.46 16.22
N PRO A 148 -10.70 10.27 15.28
CA PRO A 148 -11.44 9.77 14.14
C PRO A 148 -10.54 8.82 13.33
N ALA A 149 -11.07 7.64 13.06
CA ALA A 149 -10.40 6.61 12.29
C ALA A 149 -11.37 6.01 11.26
N ARG A 150 -10.81 5.39 10.23
CA ARG A 150 -11.56 4.62 9.26
C ARG A 150 -10.79 3.35 8.95
N SER A 151 -11.48 2.22 9.01
CA SER A 151 -10.90 0.94 8.64
C SER A 151 -10.79 0.83 7.11
N LEU A 152 -9.65 0.35 6.66
CA LEU A 152 -9.31 0.06 5.28
C LEU A 152 -8.90 -1.41 5.23
N THR A 153 -9.66 -2.18 4.48
CA THR A 153 -9.42 -3.62 4.29
C THR A 153 -9.09 -3.86 2.83
N ASP A 154 -7.93 -4.45 2.56
CA ASP A 154 -7.56 -4.93 1.22
C ASP A 154 -7.53 -6.45 1.19
N THR A 155 -8.05 -7.02 0.11
CA THR A 155 -7.75 -8.40 -0.30
C THR A 155 -7.08 -8.33 -1.65
N LEU A 156 -5.95 -9.01 -1.83
CA LEU A 156 -5.15 -8.90 -3.03
C LEU A 156 -4.54 -10.25 -3.38
N GLN A 157 -4.68 -10.65 -4.65
CA GLN A 157 -4.02 -11.80 -5.24
C GLN A 157 -3.06 -11.33 -6.33
N VAL A 158 -1.81 -11.79 -6.27
CA VAL A 158 -0.78 -11.59 -7.30
C VAL A 158 -0.50 -12.93 -7.95
N ASN A 159 -0.60 -13.01 -9.26
CA ASN A 159 -0.16 -14.15 -10.08
C ASN A 159 1.10 -13.71 -10.83
N LEU A 160 2.25 -14.34 -10.56
CA LEU A 160 3.52 -14.11 -11.26
C LEU A 160 3.75 -15.16 -12.38
N THR A 161 4.74 -14.93 -13.23
CA THR A 161 4.99 -15.61 -14.52
C THR A 161 5.37 -17.10 -14.45
N GLU A 162 5.61 -17.67 -13.27
CA GLU A 162 5.98 -19.09 -13.08
C GLU A 162 4.95 -19.88 -12.26
N ASN A 163 3.65 -19.54 -12.41
CA ASN A 163 2.55 -20.08 -11.61
C ASN A 163 2.69 -19.81 -10.09
N TYR A 164 3.56 -18.89 -9.70
CA TYR A 164 3.69 -18.45 -8.32
C TYR A 164 2.56 -17.49 -7.99
N THR A 165 1.81 -17.81 -6.94
CA THR A 165 0.62 -17.04 -6.55
C THR A 165 0.77 -16.58 -5.12
N VAL A 166 0.51 -15.29 -4.88
CA VAL A 166 0.49 -14.68 -3.56
C VAL A 166 -0.91 -14.17 -3.25
N GLN A 167 -1.39 -14.44 -2.04
CA GLN A 167 -2.61 -13.88 -1.48
C GLN A 167 -2.25 -13.01 -0.28
N MET A 168 -2.86 -11.84 -0.20
CA MET A 168 -2.62 -10.85 0.84
C MET A 168 -3.94 -10.30 1.35
N GLU A 169 -4.00 -10.08 2.65
CA GLU A 169 -5.11 -9.48 3.38
C GLU A 169 -4.56 -8.39 4.28
N THR A 170 -5.17 -7.21 4.26
CA THR A 170 -4.82 -6.11 5.17
C THR A 170 -6.03 -5.69 5.96
N GLU A 171 -5.80 -5.32 7.21
CA GLU A 171 -6.77 -4.65 8.06
C GLU A 171 -6.07 -3.48 8.73
N ILE A 172 -6.31 -2.26 8.23
CA ILE A 172 -5.60 -1.05 8.64
C ILE A 172 -6.59 0.03 9.03
N ASP A 173 -6.47 0.56 10.24
CA ASP A 173 -7.12 1.79 10.63
C ASP A 173 -6.28 2.99 10.19
N VAL A 174 -6.91 3.88 9.44
CA VAL A 174 -6.35 5.16 9.02
C VAL A 174 -6.90 6.25 9.91
N PHE A 175 -6.02 7.03 10.54
CA PHE A 175 -6.38 8.10 11.47
C PHE A 175 -6.28 9.46 10.81
N GLU A 176 -7.27 10.31 11.08
CA GLU A 176 -7.16 11.74 10.78
C GLU A 176 -6.40 12.47 11.87
N ASN A 177 -5.33 13.14 11.47
CA ASN A 177 -4.66 14.10 12.33
C ASN A 177 -5.25 15.48 12.08
N LEU A 178 -6.09 15.95 12.99
CA LEU A 178 -6.78 17.26 12.90
C LEU A 178 -5.82 18.45 13.01
N LEU A 179 -4.58 18.25 13.49
CA LEU A 179 -3.60 19.31 13.79
C LEU A 179 -2.29 19.16 13.00
N GLY A 180 -2.12 18.10 12.21
CA GLY A 180 -0.90 17.84 11.45
C GLY A 180 -1.21 17.15 10.13
N TRP A 181 -0.48 17.52 9.09
CA TRP A 181 -0.69 17.04 7.71
C TRP A 181 -0.27 15.57 7.48
N GLN A 182 -0.17 14.77 8.55
CA GLN A 182 0.30 13.39 8.51
C GLN A 182 -0.83 12.44 8.85
N THR A 183 -1.26 11.68 7.85
CA THR A 183 -2.10 10.48 8.01
C THR A 183 -1.31 9.45 8.82
N ARG A 184 -1.91 8.94 9.89
CA ARG A 184 -1.35 7.80 10.64
C ARG A 184 -2.12 6.55 10.28
N CYS A 185 -1.48 5.39 10.37
CA CYS A 185 -2.15 4.12 10.18
C CYS A 185 -1.64 3.08 11.17
N LYS A 186 -2.51 2.16 11.59
CA LYS A 186 -2.13 0.99 12.38
C LYS A 186 -2.89 -0.21 11.84
N GLY A 187 -2.33 -1.40 11.91
CA GLY A 187 -3.04 -2.56 11.39
C GLY A 187 -2.17 -3.78 11.22
N THR A 188 -2.72 -4.75 10.51
CA THR A 188 -2.03 -6.00 10.18
C THR A 188 -2.06 -6.25 8.69
N VAL A 189 -1.01 -6.93 8.22
CA VAL A 189 -0.94 -7.50 6.88
C VAL A 189 -0.64 -8.99 7.04
N VAL A 190 -1.51 -9.83 6.49
CA VAL A 190 -1.35 -11.26 6.41
C VAL A 190 -1.13 -11.62 4.95
N LEU A 191 -0.15 -12.48 4.69
CA LEU A 191 0.21 -12.87 3.33
C LEU A 191 0.56 -14.35 3.26
N ARG A 192 0.27 -14.97 2.13
CA ARG A 192 0.49 -16.39 1.88
C ARG A 192 0.85 -16.60 0.42
N ASP A 193 1.70 -17.56 0.13
CA ASP A 193 1.91 -18.02 -1.24
C ASP A 193 1.53 -19.49 -1.43
N ASN A 194 1.52 -19.93 -2.69
CA ASN A 194 1.23 -21.32 -3.05
C ASN A 194 2.38 -22.31 -2.77
N LEU A 195 3.49 -21.84 -2.18
CA LEU A 195 4.63 -22.67 -1.76
C LEU A 195 4.67 -22.87 -0.23
N GLY A 196 3.63 -22.42 0.47
CA GLY A 196 3.47 -22.61 1.91
C GLY A 196 4.21 -21.58 2.77
N ASN A 197 4.69 -20.48 2.18
CA ASN A 197 5.18 -19.34 2.95
C ASN A 197 3.99 -18.55 3.51
N VAL A 198 4.10 -18.11 4.76
CA VAL A 198 3.09 -17.30 5.44
C VAL A 198 3.77 -16.14 6.16
N GLY A 199 3.36 -14.91 5.84
CA GLY A 199 3.83 -13.71 6.52
C GLY A 199 2.74 -13.07 7.38
N ARG A 200 3.18 -12.48 8.50
CA ARG A 200 2.36 -11.62 9.36
C ARG A 200 3.17 -10.38 9.70
N ILE A 201 2.61 -9.22 9.38
CA ILE A 201 3.28 -7.93 9.55
C ILE A 201 2.35 -7.01 10.32
N GLN A 202 2.87 -6.42 11.38
CA GLN A 202 2.23 -5.38 12.14
C GLN A 202 2.63 -4.01 11.59
N VAL A 203 1.64 -3.15 11.39
CA VAL A 203 1.80 -1.72 11.12
C VAL A 203 1.48 -0.96 12.40
N THR A 204 2.44 -0.18 12.90
CA THR A 204 2.26 0.65 14.10
C THR A 204 1.82 2.07 13.72
N PRO A 205 1.18 2.83 14.64
CA PRO A 205 0.63 4.17 14.35
C PRO A 205 1.61 5.19 13.76
N ASP A 206 2.91 5.04 14.00
CA ASP A 206 3.98 5.87 13.46
C ASP A 206 4.44 5.44 12.05
N GLY A 207 3.79 4.43 11.47
CA GLY A 207 4.11 3.84 10.17
C GLY A 207 5.24 2.81 10.22
N SER A 208 5.74 2.44 11.40
CA SER A 208 6.74 1.38 11.52
C SER A 208 6.12 0.01 11.22
N LEU A 209 6.94 -0.86 10.63
CA LEU A 209 6.55 -2.18 10.14
C LEU A 209 7.42 -3.23 10.82
N ILE A 210 6.80 -4.26 11.39
CA ILE A 210 7.51 -5.37 12.01
C ILE A 210 6.75 -6.66 11.72
N GLY A 211 7.43 -7.66 11.17
CA GLY A 211 6.81 -8.94 10.85
C GLY A 211 7.80 -10.03 10.50
N THR A 212 7.29 -11.23 10.33
CA THR A 212 8.07 -12.39 9.89
C THR A 212 7.33 -13.14 8.79
N ILE A 213 8.10 -13.81 7.94
CA ILE A 213 7.63 -14.80 6.98
C ILE A 213 8.13 -16.16 7.46
N THR A 214 7.24 -17.15 7.49
CA THR A 214 7.54 -18.51 7.91
C THR A 214 7.22 -19.53 6.81
N ARG A 215 7.95 -20.65 6.80
CA ARG A 215 7.70 -21.82 5.95
C ARG A 215 7.78 -23.07 6.82
N GLY A 216 6.71 -23.86 6.87
CA GLY A 216 6.67 -25.05 7.73
C GLY A 216 6.99 -24.76 9.21
N GLY A 217 6.60 -23.58 9.72
CA GLY A 217 6.87 -23.16 11.09
C GLY A 217 8.25 -22.53 11.33
N ARG A 218 9.18 -22.59 10.37
CA ARG A 218 10.50 -21.94 10.46
C ARG A 218 10.45 -20.51 9.91
N ILE A 219 11.15 -19.57 10.54
CA ILE A 219 11.27 -18.21 10.04
C ILE A 219 12.22 -18.20 8.84
N VAL A 220 11.73 -17.75 7.68
CA VAL A 220 12.48 -17.65 6.42
C VAL A 220 12.76 -16.21 6.01
N GLY A 221 12.13 -15.25 6.68
CA GLY A 221 12.50 -13.85 6.52
C GLY A 221 11.89 -12.96 7.58
N ARG A 222 12.48 -11.79 7.73
CA ARG A 222 11.98 -10.72 8.59
C ARG A 222 11.66 -9.49 7.76
N VAL A 223 10.54 -8.86 8.11
CA VAL A 223 10.06 -7.63 7.53
C VAL A 223 10.21 -6.54 8.57
N GLU A 224 11.01 -5.53 8.26
CA GLU A 224 11.17 -4.36 9.12
C GLU A 224 11.26 -3.09 8.28
N GLY A 225 10.80 -1.98 8.83
CA GLY A 225 10.99 -0.69 8.18
C GLY A 225 9.94 0.32 8.57
N LYS A 226 9.77 1.30 7.70
CA LYS A 226 8.78 2.36 7.86
C LYS A 226 8.09 2.63 6.52
N MET A 227 6.77 2.74 6.54
CA MET A 227 6.02 3.19 5.36
C MET A 227 6.35 4.66 5.05
N PRO A 228 6.50 5.07 3.78
CA PRO A 228 6.76 4.27 2.56
C PRO A 228 8.26 4.16 2.20
N ALA A 229 9.16 4.82 2.93
CA ALA A 229 10.52 5.09 2.48
C ALA A 229 11.57 4.01 2.83
N ASP A 230 11.32 3.15 3.82
CA ASP A 230 12.38 2.33 4.44
C ASP A 230 12.01 0.85 4.63
N PHE A 231 11.10 0.31 3.81
CA PHE A 231 10.80 -1.13 3.84
C PHE A 231 12.05 -1.97 3.49
N ARG A 232 12.42 -2.90 4.36
CA ARG A 232 13.50 -3.86 4.12
C ARG A 232 13.04 -5.27 4.46
N PHE A 233 13.07 -6.13 3.46
CA PHE A 233 12.99 -7.58 3.66
C PHE A 233 14.40 -8.13 3.88
N ARG A 234 14.57 -8.98 4.88
CA ARG A 234 15.80 -9.74 5.11
C ARG A 234 15.49 -11.23 5.07
N PRO A 235 15.84 -11.95 3.98
CA PRO A 235 15.71 -13.40 3.96
C PRO A 235 16.66 -14.02 4.99
N TYR A 236 16.25 -15.15 5.57
CA TYR A 236 17.17 -16.02 6.27
C TYR A 236 17.62 -17.11 5.31
N GLU A 237 18.93 -17.42 5.30
CA GLU A 237 19.40 -18.65 4.68
C GLU A 237 18.86 -19.82 5.48
N LEU A 238 17.91 -20.56 4.89
CA LEU A 238 17.57 -21.87 5.39
C LEU A 238 18.75 -22.79 5.07
N THR A 239 19.64 -23.02 6.03
CA THR A 239 20.63 -24.08 5.89
C THR A 239 19.89 -25.40 5.70
N THR A 240 20.20 -26.10 4.61
CA THR A 240 19.61 -27.39 4.24
C THR A 240 19.88 -28.52 5.24
N ASP A 241 20.61 -28.26 6.33
CA ASP A 241 21.07 -29.27 7.29
C ASP A 241 20.15 -29.52 8.48
N GLU A 242 19.09 -28.75 8.69
CA GLU A 242 18.11 -29.08 9.75
C GLU A 242 17.03 -30.06 9.26
N GLY A 243 17.45 -31.07 8.50
CA GLY A 243 16.65 -32.19 8.01
C GLY A 243 17.21 -33.54 8.43
N SER A 244 17.97 -33.62 9.54
CA SER A 244 18.36 -34.90 10.13
C SER A 244 18.78 -34.72 11.59
N ASN A 245 17.83 -34.55 12.49
CA ASN A 245 17.87 -35.20 13.81
C ASN A 245 16.57 -34.96 14.58
N ARG A 246 15.82 -36.06 14.72
CA ARG A 246 14.90 -36.43 15.80
C ARG A 246 13.68 -35.56 16.07
#